data_AF-A0A924HI47-F1
#
_entry.id   AF-A0A924HI47-F1
#
_cell.length_a   1.000
_cell.length_b   1.000
_cell.length_c   1.000
_cell.angle_alpha   90.00
_cell.angle_beta   90.00
_cell.angle_gamma   90.00
#
_symmetry.space_group_name_H-M   'P 1'
#
loop_
_entity.id
_entity.type
_entity.pdbx_description
1 polymer ?
#
loop_
_entity_poly.entity_id
_entity_poly.type
_entity_poly.pdbx_seq_one_letter_code
_entity_poly.pdbx_strand_id
1 'polypeptide(L)' 'LLLVHGTGDDNVHYNNAEQMINELIKYGKTFQLMSYPNRTHGIYEGAGTSKHLALTYTKFLKENCPPGAK' A
#
# COMPACT_ATOMS: atom_id res chain seq x y z
N LEU A 1 2.64 -2.15 -9.70
CA LEU A 1 2.28 -1.07 -8.74
C LEU A 1 1.84 -1.70 -7.42
N LEU A 2 2.30 -1.16 -6.30
CA LEU A 2 1.82 -1.49 -4.95
C LEU A 2 1.19 -0.23 -4.33
N LEU A 3 -0.09 -0.30 -3.99
CA LEU A 3 -0.83 0.75 -3.27
C LEU A 3 -1.00 0.33 -1.80
N VAL A 4 -0.61 1.20 -0.87
CA VAL A 4 -0.69 0.94 0.57
C VAL A 4 -1.44 2.08 1.23
N HIS A 5 -2.46 1.79 2.04
CA HIS A 5 -3.26 2.84 2.70
C HIS A 5 -3.86 2.36 4.02
N GLY A 6 -3.88 3.23 5.03
CA GLY A 6 -4.59 2.99 6.30
C GLY A 6 -6.08 3.32 6.19
N THR A 7 -6.99 2.39 6.47
CA THR A 7 -8.44 2.66 6.30
C THR A 7 -9.00 3.66 7.31
N GLY A 8 -8.23 3.98 8.36
CA GLY A 8 -8.57 4.98 9.38
C GLY A 8 -7.80 6.29 9.22
N ASP A 9 -7.24 6.56 8.03
CA ASP A 9 -6.56 7.82 7.74
C ASP A 9 -7.56 8.98 7.65
N ASP A 10 -7.42 9.92 8.58
CA ASP A 10 -8.22 11.14 8.72
C ASP A 10 -7.59 12.36 8.04
N ASN A 11 -6.33 12.26 7.60
CA ASN A 11 -5.63 13.31 6.86
C ASN A 11 -5.76 13.09 5.34
N VAL A 12 -5.42 11.88 4.88
CA VAL A 12 -5.62 11.47 3.48
C VAL A 12 -6.65 10.36 3.45
N HIS A 13 -7.92 10.74 3.31
CA HIS A 13 -9.04 9.80 3.38
C HIS A 13 -8.91 8.62 2.42
N TYR A 14 -9.26 7.42 2.91
CA TYR A 14 -9.20 6.17 2.16
C TYR A 14 -10.02 6.19 0.86
N ASN A 15 -11.07 7.02 0.77
CA ASN A 15 -11.84 7.23 -0.46
C ASN A 15 -11.00 7.73 -1.65
N ASN A 16 -9.86 8.39 -1.39
CA ASN A 16 -8.92 8.76 -2.45
C ASN A 16 -8.26 7.51 -3.08
N ALA A 17 -7.90 6.53 -2.25
CA ALA A 17 -7.39 5.25 -2.72
C ALA A 17 -8.45 4.48 -3.54
N GLU A 18 -9.71 4.52 -3.10
CA GLU A 18 -10.83 3.88 -3.83
C GLU A 18 -11.06 4.49 -5.21
N GLN A 19 -10.97 5.82 -5.33
CA GLN A 19 -11.03 6.49 -6.64
C GLN A 19 -9.90 6.05 -7.58
N MET A 20 -8.67 5.95 -7.07
CA MET A 20 -7.54 5.45 -7.84
C MET A 20 -7.73 3.99 -8.27
N ILE A 21 -8.26 3.14 -7.38
CA ILE A 21 -8.59 1.74 -7.66
C ILE A 21 -9.59 1.65 -8.82
N ASN A 22 -10.65 2.45 -8.79
CA ASN A 22 -11.64 2.47 -9.87
C ASN A 22 -11.03 2.83 -11.22
N GLU A 23 -10.17 3.85 -11.27
CA GLU A 23 -9.50 4.23 -12.52
C GLU A 23 -8.50 3.17 -13.00
N LEU A 24 -7.74 2.53 -12.11
CA LEU A 24 -6.86 1.41 -12.47
C LEU A 24 -7.66 0.24 -13.08
N ILE A 25 -8.79 -0.11 -12.48
CA ILE A 25 -9.70 -1.15 -12.99
C ILE A 25 -10.25 -0.76 -14.37
N LYS A 26 -10.77 0.46 -14.49
CA LYS A 26 -11.33 1.00 -15.75
C LYS A 26 -10.34 0.95 -16.91
N TYR A 27 -9.06 1.19 -16.65
CA TYR A 27 -7.99 1.13 -17.66
C TYR A 27 -7.28 -0.23 -17.76
N GLY A 28 -7.82 -1.28 -17.12
CA GLY A 28 -7.29 -2.65 -17.19
C GLY A 28 -5.86 -2.77 -16.62
N LYS A 29 -5.50 -1.95 -15.64
CA LYS A 29 -4.19 -1.96 -15.00
C LYS A 29 -4.21 -2.87 -13.78
N THR A 30 -3.34 -3.88 -13.78
CA THR A 30 -3.15 -4.75 -12.62
C THR A 30 -2.27 -4.07 -11.57
N PHE A 31 -2.61 -4.25 -10.30
CA PHE A 31 -1.89 -3.68 -9.17
C PHE A 31 -2.05 -4.56 -7.93
N GLN A 32 -1.23 -4.32 -6.93
CA GLN A 32 -1.34 -4.92 -5.59
C GLN A 32 -1.85 -3.85 -4.62
N LEU A 33 -2.76 -4.23 -3.72
CA LEU A 33 -3.30 -3.36 -2.68
C LEU A 33 -3.01 -3.98 -1.30
N MET A 34 -2.52 -3.16 -0.39
CA MET A 34 -2.40 -3.50 1.03
C MET A 34 -3.12 -2.46 1.87
N SER A 35 -4.35 -2.79 2.27
CA SER A 35 -5.13 -1.96 3.20
C SER A 35 -4.79 -2.33 4.63
N TYR A 36 -4.53 -1.34 5.46
CA TYR A 36 -4.27 -1.51 6.89
C TYR A 36 -5.49 -1.07 7.70
N PRO A 37 -6.31 -2.00 8.23
CA PRO A 37 -7.55 -1.66 8.91
C PRO A 37 -7.32 -0.84 10.17
N ASN A 38 -8.09 0.23 10.34
CA ASN A 38 -8.05 1.11 11.52
C ASN A 38 -6.64 1.63 11.82
N ARG A 39 -5.87 1.92 10.76
CA ARG A 39 -4.59 2.61 10.84
C ARG A 39 -4.72 4.01 10.29
N THR A 40 -4.11 4.97 10.98
CA THR A 40 -4.06 6.36 10.54
C THR A 40 -3.03 6.53 9.43
N HIS A 41 -2.77 7.77 9.05
CA HIS A 41 -1.74 8.15 8.07
C HIS A 41 -0.36 7.53 8.36
N GLY A 42 -0.03 7.31 9.63
CA GLY A 42 1.28 6.79 10.03
C GLY A 42 1.45 5.27 9.93
N ILE A 43 0.38 4.50 9.78
CA ILE A 43 0.39 3.03 9.67
C ILE A 43 1.31 2.37 10.72
N TYR A 44 1.10 2.69 12.00
CA TYR A 44 1.90 2.15 13.10
C TYR A 44 1.07 1.54 14.24
N GLU A 45 -0.22 1.81 14.29
CA GLU A 45 -1.08 1.38 15.40
C GLU A 45 -1.18 -0.15 15.44
N GLY A 46 -1.26 -0.73 16.64
CA GLY A 46 -1.39 -2.18 16.82
C GLY A 46 -0.10 -2.98 16.65
N ALA A 47 -0.02 -4.09 17.40
CA ALA A 47 1.17 -4.94 17.43
C ALA A 47 1.48 -5.54 16.06
N GLY A 48 2.72 -5.36 15.61
CA GLY A 48 3.22 -5.96 14.36
C GLY A 48 2.97 -5.14 13.09
N THR A 49 2.21 -4.04 13.13
CA THR A 49 1.87 -3.24 11.94
C THR A 49 3.12 -2.72 11.22
N SER A 50 4.02 -2.04 11.92
CA SER A 50 5.24 -1.48 11.30
C SER A 50 6.16 -2.56 10.73
N LYS A 51 6.27 -3.71 11.41
CA LYS A 51 7.06 -4.86 10.92
C LYS A 51 6.40 -5.44 9.65
N HIS A 52 5.09 -5.62 9.65
CA HIS A 52 4.37 -6.11 8.49
C HIS A 52 4.51 -5.15 7.30
N LEU A 53 4.36 -3.85 7.52
CA LEU A 53 4.57 -2.81 6.50
C LEU A 53 5.97 -2.92 5.89
N ALA A 54 7.00 -3.02 6.73
CA ALA A 54 8.38 -3.20 6.28
C ALA A 54 8.56 -4.43 5.40
N LEU A 55 7.99 -5.56 5.82
CA LEU A 55 8.05 -6.81 5.07
C LEU A 55 7.30 -6.71 3.73
N THR A 56 6.14 -6.05 3.69
CA THR A 56 5.32 -5.89 2.49
C THR A 56 6.08 -5.16 1.39
N TYR A 57 6.57 -3.93 1.65
CA TYR A 57 7.28 -3.20 0.60
C TYR A 57 8.62 -3.84 0.26
N THR A 58 9.32 -4.44 1.24
CA THR A 58 10.59 -5.13 0.98
C THR A 58 10.40 -6.32 0.06
N LYS A 59 9.34 -7.12 0.27
CA LYS A 59 8.99 -8.23 -0.61
C LYS A 59 8.69 -7.72 -2.02
N PHE A 60 7.85 -6.70 -2.14
CA PHE A 60 7.50 -6.11 -3.43
C PHE A 60 8.73 -5.61 -4.20
N LEU A 61 9.65 -4.90 -3.52
CA LEU A 61 10.90 -4.43 -4.12
C LEU A 61 11.79 -5.58 -4.58
N LYS A 62 11.96 -6.63 -3.78
CA LYS A 62 12.76 -7.80 -4.17
C LYS A 62 12.21 -8.52 -5.41
N GLU A 63 10.89 -8.57 -5.54
CA GLU A 63 10.21 -9.25 -6.65
C GLU A 63 10.18 -8.41 -7.93
N ASN A 64 10.13 -7.08 -7.82
CA ASN A 64 9.86 -6.19 -8.96
C ASN A 64 11.03 -5.25 -9.30
N CYS A 65 12.02 -5.11 -8.44
CA CYS A 65 13.19 -4.25 -8.60
C CYS A 65 14.48 -5.06 -8.42
N PRO A 66 14.91 -5.82 -9.44
CA PRO A 66 16.14 -6.61 -9.36
C PRO A 66 17.33 -5.69 -9.06
N PRO A 67 18.31 -6.16 -8.25
CA PRO A 67 19.50 -5.40 -7.95
C PRO A 67 20.26 -5.08 -9.25
N GLY A 68 20.47 -3.79 -9.49
CA GLY A 68 20.97 -3.28 -10.77
C GLY A 68 22.25 -2.48 -10.65
N ALA A 69 23.16 -2.84 -9.75
CA ALA A 69 24.53 -2.33 -9.85
C ALA A 69 25.13 -2.87 -11.15
N LYS A 70 25.07 -2.03 -12.20
CA LYS A 70 25.89 -2.15 -13.41
C LYS A 70 27.06 -1.18 -13.27
#